data_AF-A0AA44DGB5-F1
#
_entry.id   AF-A0AA44DGB5-F1
#
_cell.length_a   1.000
_cell.length_b   1.000
_cell.length_c   1.000
_cell.angle_alpha   90.00
_cell.angle_beta   90.00
_cell.angle_gamma   90.00
#
_symmetry.space_group_name_H-M   'P 1'
#
loop_
_entity.id
_entity.type
_entity.pdbx_description
1 polymer ?
#
loop_
_entity_poly.entity_id
_entity_poly.type
_entity_poly.pdbx_seq_one_letter_code
_entity_poly.pdbx_strand_id
1 'polypeptide(L)'
;LCAPDPADRERVLRCYRTRRVLDGALLENAHYRAVAAGLLALRARHPLPRSLPAAVLAAPDSPDGTDRWTARQRALAAALGAPLTLVRGAGHLMMLDRPDAVAGAVLGP
;
A
#
# COMPACT_ATOMS: atom_id res chain seq x y z
N LEU A 1 -2.85 15.76 -9.28
CA LEU A 1 -3.07 14.78 -10.37
C LEU A 1 -1.97 13.74 -10.23
N CYS A 2 -2.29 12.44 -10.31
CA CYS A 2 -1.28 11.39 -10.21
C CYS A 2 -0.25 11.52 -11.34
N ALA A 3 0.99 11.14 -11.05
CA ALA A 3 2.05 11.07 -12.02
C ALA A 3 1.69 10.05 -13.13
N PRO A 4 2.06 10.34 -14.39
CA PRO A 4 1.89 9.37 -15.46
C PRO A 4 2.79 8.16 -15.23
N ASP A 5 2.41 7.02 -15.81
CA ASP A 5 3.26 5.83 -15.82
C ASP A 5 4.63 6.17 -16.45
N PRO A 6 5.75 5.99 -15.72
CA PRO A 6 7.07 6.31 -16.25
C PRO A 6 7.53 5.30 -17.31
N ALA A 7 6.86 4.14 -17.43
CA ALA A 7 7.18 3.14 -18.42
C ALA A 7 6.54 3.46 -19.78
N ASP A 8 7.24 3.11 -20.85
CA ASP A 8 6.70 3.20 -22.20
C ASP A 8 5.43 2.34 -22.35
N ARG A 9 4.38 2.94 -22.91
CA ARG A 9 3.04 2.34 -22.98
C ARG A 9 3.03 1.03 -23.75
N GLU A 10 3.80 0.91 -24.84
CA GLU A 10 3.84 -0.33 -25.62
C GLU A 10 4.50 -1.47 -24.82
N ARG A 11 5.53 -1.16 -24.03
CA ARG A 11 6.16 -2.13 -23.13
C ARG A 11 5.19 -2.58 -22.05
N VAL A 12 4.46 -1.65 -21.43
CA VAL A 12 3.41 -1.98 -20.45
C VAL A 12 2.39 -2.94 -21.07
N LEU A 13 1.81 -2.57 -22.21
CA LEU A 13 0.82 -3.41 -22.89
C LEU A 13 1.37 -4.80 -23.25
N ARG A 14 2.63 -4.88 -23.69
CA ARG A 14 3.28 -6.16 -24.00
C ARG A 14 3.38 -7.07 -22.77
N CYS A 15 3.74 -6.51 -21.61
CA CYS A 15 3.80 -7.26 -20.36
C CYS A 15 2.41 -7.74 -19.91
N TYR A 16 1.44 -6.82 -19.89
CA TYR A 16 0.08 -7.08 -19.38
C TYR A 16 -0.76 -8.00 -20.26
N ARG A 17 -0.41 -8.16 -21.55
CA ARG A 17 -1.09 -9.08 -22.48
C ARG A 17 -0.68 -10.55 -22.32
N THR A 18 0.27 -10.86 -21.45
CA THR A 18 0.73 -12.24 -21.27
C THR A 18 -0.18 -13.00 -20.31
N ARG A 19 -0.39 -14.30 -20.57
CA ARG A 19 -1.13 -15.20 -19.65
C ARG A 19 -0.59 -15.18 -18.22
N ARG A 20 0.72 -14.98 -18.07
CA ARG A 20 1.39 -14.83 -16.77
C ARG A 20 0.74 -13.77 -15.88
N VAL A 21 0.28 -12.66 -16.45
CA VAL A 21 -0.37 -11.59 -15.69
C VAL A 21 -1.76 -12.01 -15.22
N LEU A 22 -2.52 -12.71 -16.06
CA LEU A 22 -3.82 -13.27 -15.66
C LEU A 22 -3.67 -14.34 -14.57
N ASP A 23 -2.78 -15.31 -14.78
CA ASP A 23 -2.52 -16.38 -13.81
C ASP A 23 -2.04 -15.79 -12.47
N GLY A 24 -1.14 -14.79 -12.54
CA GLY A 24 -0.66 -14.06 -11.36
C GLY A 24 -1.79 -13.35 -10.62
N ALA A 25 -2.65 -12.59 -11.33
CA ALA A 25 -3.78 -11.88 -10.73
C ALA A 25 -4.78 -12.85 -10.06
N LEU A 26 -5.06 -13.99 -10.69
CA LEU A 26 -5.93 -15.01 -10.11
C LEU A 26 -5.33 -15.62 -8.85
N LEU A 27 -4.05 -15.99 -8.89
CA LEU A 27 -3.36 -16.55 -7.73
C LEU A 27 -3.31 -15.55 -6.59
N GLU A 28 -2.98 -14.29 -6.87
CA GLU A 28 -2.95 -13.21 -5.87
C GLU A 28 -4.31 -13.05 -5.19
N ASN A 29 -5.38 -12.92 -5.95
CA ASN A 29 -6.73 -12.73 -5.41
C ASN A 29 -7.23 -13.96 -4.65
N ALA A 30 -6.93 -15.17 -5.11
CA ALA A 30 -7.31 -16.41 -4.45
C ALA A 30 -6.60 -16.60 -3.10
N HIS A 31 -5.33 -16.19 -3.01
CA HIS A 31 -4.49 -16.44 -1.83
C HIS A 31 -4.43 -15.27 -0.85
N TYR A 32 -4.87 -14.07 -1.24
CA TYR A 32 -4.78 -12.88 -0.38
C TYR A 32 -5.31 -13.09 1.04
N ARG A 33 -6.48 -13.75 1.16
CA ARG A 33 -7.07 -14.05 2.48
C ARG A 33 -6.25 -15.04 3.29
N ALA A 34 -5.66 -16.05 2.65
CA ALA A 34 -4.80 -17.03 3.31
C ALA A 34 -3.50 -16.36 3.81
N VAL A 35 -2.89 -15.49 3.00
CA VAL A 35 -1.71 -14.71 3.39
C VAL A 35 -2.04 -13.77 4.55
N ALA A 36 -3.19 -13.08 4.51
CA ALA A 36 -3.63 -12.22 5.60
C ALA A 36 -3.82 -13.01 6.92
N ALA A 37 -4.45 -14.19 6.86
CA ALA A 37 -4.59 -15.07 8.01
C ALA A 37 -3.23 -15.55 8.55
N GLY A 38 -2.32 -15.91 7.66
CA GLY A 38 -0.94 -16.28 8.00
C GLY A 38 -0.18 -15.15 8.70
N LEU A 39 -0.30 -13.91 8.20
CA LEU A 39 0.32 -12.73 8.80
C LEU A 39 -0.23 -12.44 10.20
N LEU A 40 -1.56 -12.57 10.39
CA LEU A 40 -2.17 -12.40 11.71
C LEU A 40 -1.68 -13.48 12.69
N ALA A 41 -1.62 -14.74 12.26
CA ALA A 41 -1.09 -15.83 13.06
C ALA A 41 0.39 -15.65 13.40
N LEU A 42 1.18 -15.10 12.46
CA LEU A 42 2.59 -14.78 12.68
C LEU A 42 2.74 -13.67 13.73
N ARG A 43 1.99 -12.57 13.61
CA ARG A 43 2.03 -11.44 14.56
C ARG A 43 1.60 -11.82 15.97
N ALA A 44 0.68 -12.79 16.10
CA ALA A 44 0.28 -13.31 17.40
C ALA A 44 1.43 -14.05 18.12
N ARG A 45 2.32 -14.72 17.38
CA ARG A 45 3.49 -15.43 17.94
C ARG A 45 4.74 -14.56 18.01
N HIS A 46 4.87 -13.61 17.09
CA HIS A 46 6.01 -12.71 16.94
C HIS A 46 5.51 -11.27 16.83
N PRO A 47 5.11 -10.65 17.95
CA PRO A 47 4.64 -9.27 17.93
C PRO A 47 5.77 -8.34 17.48
N LEU A 48 5.41 -7.24 16.80
CA LEU A 48 6.37 -6.19 16.49
C LEU A 48 6.86 -5.54 17.80
N PRO A 49 8.15 -5.22 17.92
CA PRO A 49 8.65 -4.46 19.07
C PRO A 49 7.92 -3.14 19.19
N ARG A 50 7.52 -2.76 20.42
CA ARG A 50 6.85 -1.46 20.65
C ARG A 50 7.71 -0.25 20.31
N SER A 51 9.02 -0.42 20.30
CA SER A 51 9.99 0.62 19.94
C SER A 51 10.25 0.72 18.44
N LEU A 52 9.65 -0.15 17.61
CA LEU A 52 9.87 -0.12 16.18
C LEU A 52 9.21 1.13 15.57
N PRO A 53 9.98 2.05 14.95
CA PRO A 53 9.40 3.21 14.30
C PRO A 53 8.51 2.78 13.14
N ALA A 54 7.29 3.30 13.11
CA ALA A 54 6.34 3.06 12.03
C ALA A 54 5.56 4.34 11.73
N ALA A 55 5.22 4.54 10.46
CA ALA A 55 4.33 5.60 10.01
C ALA A 55 3.34 5.01 8.99
N VAL A 56 2.10 5.48 9.00
CA VAL A 56 1.09 5.09 8.01
C VAL A 56 0.78 6.29 7.12
N LEU A 57 1.00 6.13 5.82
CA LEU A 57 0.62 7.12 4.83
C LEU A 57 -0.51 6.55 3.99
N ALA A 58 -1.58 7.31 3.81
CA ALA A 58 -2.75 6.88 3.05
C ALA A 58 -3.14 7.95 2.03
N ALA A 59 -3.42 7.53 0.81
CA ALA A 59 -3.88 8.36 -0.30
C ALA A 59 -5.42 8.35 -0.40
N PRO A 60 -6.15 9.29 0.25
CA PRO A 60 -7.62 9.30 0.22
C PRO A 60 -8.19 9.64 -1.16
N ASP A 61 -7.42 10.33 -2.01
CA ASP A 61 -7.84 10.72 -3.35
C ASP A 61 -7.59 9.62 -4.40
N SER A 62 -7.05 8.46 -3.99
CA SER A 62 -6.86 7.28 -4.86
C SER A 62 -8.22 6.74 -5.33
N PRO A 63 -8.33 6.11 -6.52
CA PRO A 63 -9.55 5.38 -6.92
C PRO A 63 -9.99 4.32 -5.90
N ASP A 64 -9.05 3.75 -5.14
CA ASP A 64 -9.31 2.79 -4.06
C ASP A 64 -9.65 3.46 -2.72
N GLY A 65 -9.50 4.79 -2.63
CA GLY A 65 -9.56 5.65 -1.45
C GLY A 65 -10.94 5.87 -0.85
N THR A 66 -11.79 4.85 -0.89
CA THR A 66 -13.14 4.88 -0.29
C THR A 66 -13.10 5.19 1.22
N ASP A 67 -14.20 5.65 1.79
CA ASP A 67 -14.33 5.88 3.24
C ASP A 67 -13.98 4.65 4.07
N ARG A 68 -14.45 3.48 3.60
CA ARG A 68 -14.13 2.18 4.21
C ARG A 68 -12.65 1.87 4.17
N TRP A 69 -11.99 2.14 3.06
CA TRP A 69 -10.54 1.96 2.93
C TRP A 69 -9.79 2.90 3.87
N THR A 70 -10.16 4.18 3.92
CA THR A 70 -9.54 5.17 4.82
C THR A 70 -9.74 4.81 6.29
N ALA A 71 -10.92 4.31 6.67
CA ALA A 71 -11.17 3.80 8.02
C ALA A 71 -10.26 2.63 8.39
N ARG A 72 -9.94 1.74 7.44
CA ARG A 72 -8.97 0.66 7.66
C ARG A 72 -7.55 1.18 7.85
N GLN A 73 -7.14 2.24 7.15
CA GLN A 73 -5.83 2.86 7.37
C GLN A 73 -5.72 3.49 8.76
N ARG A 74 -6.79 4.14 9.24
CA ARG A 74 -6.87 4.62 10.64
C ARG A 74 -6.74 3.48 11.65
N ALA A 75 -7.48 2.38 11.43
CA ALA A 75 -7.40 1.21 12.30
C ALA A 75 -6.00 0.58 12.30
N LEU A 76 -5.33 0.53 11.15
CA LEU A 76 -3.95 0.06 11.03
C LEU A 76 -2.98 0.95 11.82
N ALA A 77 -3.06 2.27 11.67
CA ALA A 77 -2.21 3.21 12.39
C ALA A 77 -2.39 3.05 13.91
N ALA A 78 -3.63 2.94 14.39
CA ALA A 78 -3.93 2.69 15.79
C ALA A 78 -3.35 1.35 16.28
N ALA A 79 -3.48 0.28 15.49
CA ALA A 79 -2.93 -1.04 15.84
C ALA A 79 -1.39 -1.05 15.90
N LEU A 80 -0.73 -0.19 15.13
CA LEU A 80 0.72 -0.03 15.13
C LEU A 80 1.24 0.99 16.15
N GLY A 81 0.36 1.78 16.77
CA GLY A 81 0.77 2.95 17.57
C GLY A 81 1.51 4.00 16.74
N ALA A 82 1.19 4.09 15.45
CA ALA A 82 1.91 4.90 14.47
C ALA A 82 1.13 6.17 14.10
N PRO A 83 1.80 7.29 13.77
CA PRO A 83 1.16 8.44 13.14
C PRO A 83 0.54 8.05 11.79
N LEU A 84 -0.62 8.63 11.49
CA LEU A 84 -1.28 8.54 10.20
C LEU A 84 -1.23 9.89 9.49
N THR A 85 -0.78 9.89 8.23
CA THR A 85 -0.84 11.04 7.34
C THR A 85 -1.71 10.72 6.13
N LEU A 86 -2.75 11.53 5.92
CA LEU A 86 -3.56 11.48 4.70
C LEU A 86 -2.89 12.35 3.63
N VAL A 87 -2.24 11.71 2.66
CA VAL A 87 -1.46 12.38 1.61
C VAL A 87 -2.37 12.63 0.42
N ARG A 88 -2.82 13.89 0.30
CA ARG A 88 -3.64 14.33 -0.84
C ARG A 88 -2.84 14.45 -2.12
N GLY A 89 -3.54 14.32 -3.24
CA GLY A 89 -2.95 14.39 -4.58
C GLY A 89 -2.05 13.19 -4.94
N ALA A 90 -2.12 12.11 -4.16
CA ALA A 90 -1.50 10.83 -4.45
C ALA A 90 -2.58 9.78 -4.80
N GLY A 91 -2.24 8.85 -5.68
CA GLY A 91 -3.00 7.65 -5.98
C GLY A 91 -2.41 6.42 -5.28
N HIS A 92 -2.67 5.24 -5.86
CA HIS A 92 -2.19 3.96 -5.33
C HIS A 92 -0.65 3.92 -5.22
N LEU A 93 0.06 4.56 -6.14
CA LEU A 93 1.53 4.61 -6.19
C LEU A 93 2.07 5.91 -5.58
N MET A 94 1.84 6.11 -4.28
CA MET A 94 2.26 7.32 -3.56
C MET A 94 3.76 7.62 -3.66
N MET A 95 4.61 6.60 -3.77
CA MET A 95 6.05 6.78 -3.96
C MET A 95 6.40 7.48 -5.28
N LEU A 96 5.53 7.35 -6.30
CA LEU A 96 5.67 8.03 -7.58
C LEU A 96 5.03 9.42 -7.52
N ASP A 97 3.84 9.53 -6.93
CA ASP A 97 3.06 10.77 -6.92
C ASP A 97 3.58 11.82 -5.92
N ARG A 98 4.01 11.37 -4.74
CA ARG A 98 4.43 12.18 -3.59
C ARG A 98 5.68 11.60 -2.93
N PRO A 99 6.81 11.50 -3.66
CA PRO A 99 8.07 11.00 -3.10
C PRO A 99 8.56 11.83 -1.91
N ASP A 100 8.23 13.13 -1.88
CA ASP A 100 8.50 14.05 -0.77
C ASP A 100 7.82 13.61 0.54
N ALA A 101 6.55 13.17 0.46
CA ALA A 101 5.82 12.70 1.63
C ALA A 101 6.40 11.39 2.18
N VAL A 102 6.81 10.48 1.28
CA VAL A 102 7.47 9.23 1.67
C VAL A 102 8.84 9.51 2.29
N ALA A 103 9.65 10.34 1.65
CA ALA A 103 10.96 10.73 2.17
C ALA A 103 10.84 11.40 3.55
N GLY A 104 9.87 12.31 3.73
CA GLY A 104 9.61 12.96 5.02
C GLY A 104 9.24 11.96 6.11
N ALA A 105 8.42 10.94 5.81
CA ALA A 105 8.06 9.92 6.78
C ALA A 105 9.21 8.97 7.16
N VAL A 106 10.17 8.76 6.25
CA VAL A 106 11.36 7.93 6.51
C VAL A 106 12.46 8.71 7.23
N LEU A 107 12.69 9.95 6.82
CA LEU A 107 13.82 10.79 7.27
C LEU A 107 13.47 11.69 8.45
N GLY A 108 12.19 11.87 8.76
CA GLY A 108 11.72 12.73 9.85
C GLY A 108 11.21 12.02 11.11
N PRO A 109 11.83 10.93 11.62
CA PRO A 109 11.51 10.44 12.95
C PRO A 109 11.87 11.46 14.04
#